data_AF-A0A8T4BL30-F1
#
_entry.id   AF-A0A8T4BL30-F1
#
_cell.length_a   1.000
_cell.length_b   1.000
_cell.length_c   1.000
_cell.angle_alpha   90.00
_cell.angle_beta   90.00
_cell.angle_gamma   90.00
#
_symmetry.space_group_name_H-M   'P 1'
#
loop_
_entity.id
_entity.type
_entity.pdbx_description
1 polymer ?
#
loop_
_entity_poly.entity_id
_entity_poly.type
_entity_poly.pdbx_seq_one_letter_code
_entity_poly.pdbx_strand_id
1 'polypeptide(L)'
;MVTEEEIKHVAKLMRIEVDDHTEYVDKVHAMIDYFDVLDSAGVESEEITMQEIPITNLRKDKHIPFNEKLIEKLKNYKGTYVRAPKMS
;
A
#
# COMPACT_ATOMS: atom_id res chain seq x y z
N MET A 1 7.80 -19.06 10.25
CA MET A 1 8.15 -19.64 8.95
C MET A 1 7.11 -19.20 7.96
N VAL A 2 7.56 -18.65 6.83
CA VAL A 2 6.67 -18.19 5.75
C VAL A 2 6.14 -19.40 4.99
N THR A 3 4.84 -19.47 4.81
CA THR A 3 4.15 -20.52 4.06
C THR A 3 3.57 -19.98 2.76
N GLU A 4 3.33 -20.87 1.79
CA GLU A 4 2.69 -20.50 0.52
C GLU A 4 1.30 -19.88 0.75
N GLU A 5 0.55 -20.37 1.75
CA GLU A 5 -0.77 -19.85 2.12
C GLU A 5 -0.71 -18.39 2.58
N GLU A 6 0.31 -18.02 3.36
CA GLU A 6 0.54 -16.65 3.82
C GLU A 6 0.87 -15.72 2.66
N ILE A 7 1.71 -16.17 1.72
CA ILE A 7 2.05 -15.38 0.52
C ILE A 7 0.80 -15.14 -0.32
N LYS A 8 -0.01 -16.18 -0.53
CA LYS A 8 -1.29 -16.07 -1.24
C LYS A 8 -2.25 -15.12 -0.52
N HIS A 9 -2.28 -15.16 0.81
CA HIS A 9 -3.10 -14.26 1.60
C HIS A 9 -2.66 -12.80 1.42
N VAL A 10 -1.37 -12.51 1.57
CA VAL A 10 -0.82 -11.15 1.45
C VAL A 10 -0.94 -10.63 0.00
N ALA A 11 -0.64 -11.44 -1.00
CA ALA A 11 -0.81 -11.08 -2.41
C ALA A 11 -2.26 -10.67 -2.72
N LYS A 12 -3.23 -11.42 -2.18
CA LYS A 12 -4.66 -11.09 -2.30
C LYS A 12 -5.01 -9.77 -1.62
N LEU A 13 -4.46 -9.46 -0.44
CA LEU A 13 -4.66 -8.18 0.24
C LEU A 13 -4.11 -7.01 -0.59
N MET A 14 -2.98 -7.22 -1.26
CA MET A 14 -2.33 -6.23 -2.13
C MET A 14 -2.95 -6.16 -3.53
N ARG A 15 -3.91 -7.04 -3.85
CA ARG A 15 -4.52 -7.19 -5.19
C ARG A 15 -3.48 -7.49 -6.29
N ILE A 16 -2.47 -8.28 -5.93
CA ILE A 16 -1.46 -8.78 -6.87
C ILE A 16 -1.84 -10.22 -7.23
N GLU A 17 -1.91 -10.49 -8.53
CA GLU A 17 -2.06 -11.84 -9.06
C GLU A 17 -0.66 -12.42 -9.25
N VAL A 18 -0.39 -13.53 -8.57
CA VAL A 18 0.91 -14.23 -8.60
C VAL A 18 0.66 -15.61 -9.19
N ASP A 19 1.41 -15.96 -10.24
CA ASP A 19 1.24 -17.24 -10.93
C ASP A 19 1.73 -18.41 -10.07
N ASP A 20 2.97 -18.32 -9.58
CA ASP A 20 3.58 -19.30 -8.68
C ASP A 20 3.97 -18.63 -7.35
N HIS A 21 3.25 -18.98 -6.29
CA HIS A 21 3.45 -18.41 -4.96
C HIS A 21 4.67 -19.03 -4.27
N THR A 22 5.10 -20.23 -4.68
CA THR A 22 6.21 -20.94 -4.05
C THR A 22 7.56 -20.25 -4.30
N GLU A 23 7.71 -19.59 -5.46
CA GLU A 23 8.93 -18.83 -5.81
C GLU A 23 9.24 -17.69 -4.82
N TYR A 24 8.22 -17.20 -4.12
CA TYR A 24 8.36 -16.07 -3.20
C TYR A 24 8.61 -16.50 -1.76
N VAL A 25 8.46 -17.79 -1.42
CA VAL A 25 8.65 -18.29 -0.04
C VAL A 25 10.05 -18.01 0.45
N ASP A 26 11.07 -18.48 -0.27
CA ASP A 26 12.46 -18.31 0.14
C ASP A 26 12.88 -16.84 0.16
N LYS A 27 12.39 -16.04 -0.80
CA LYS A 27 12.70 -14.61 -0.91
C LYS A 27 12.12 -13.82 0.28
N VAL A 28 10.84 -14.04 0.58
CA VAL A 28 10.16 -13.36 1.70
C VAL A 28 10.74 -13.83 3.03
N HIS A 29 11.08 -15.13 3.16
CA HIS A 29 11.75 -15.65 4.34
C HIS A 29 13.09 -14.95 4.58
N ALA A 30 13.95 -14.86 3.56
CA ALA A 30 15.23 -14.18 3.68
C ALA A 30 15.09 -12.68 4.01
N MET A 31 14.02 -12.02 3.53
CA MET A 31 13.73 -10.63 3.89
C MET A 31 13.31 -10.50 5.36
N ILE A 32 12.48 -11.42 5.87
CA ILE A 32 12.06 -11.44 7.28
C ILE A 32 13.26 -11.76 8.18
N ASP A 33 14.05 -12.77 7.84
CA ASP A 33 15.27 -13.12 8.59
C ASP A 33 16.24 -11.93 8.67
N TYR A 34 16.30 -11.08 7.65
CA TYR A 34 17.08 -9.84 7.70
C TYR A 34 16.51 -8.82 8.70
N PHE A 35 15.19 -8.77 8.86
CA PHE A 35 14.54 -7.87 9.82
C PHE A 35 14.70 -8.33 11.27
N ASP A 36 15.04 -9.58 11.55
CA ASP A 36 15.40 -10.05 12.90
C ASP A 36 16.58 -9.26 13.50
N VAL A 37 17.42 -8.63 12.67
CA VAL A 37 18.46 -7.70 13.13
C VAL A 37 17.85 -6.53 13.91
N LEU A 38 16.65 -6.06 13.53
CA LEU A 38 15.95 -4.98 14.22
C LEU A 38 15.45 -5.41 15.61
N ASP A 39 15.10 -6.68 15.80
CA ASP A 39 14.68 -7.20 17.11
C ASP A 39 15.83 -7.13 18.14
N SER A 40 17.08 -7.24 17.68
CA SER A 40 18.26 -7.08 18.54
C SER A 40 18.48 -5.65 19.05
N ALA A 41 17.79 -4.65 18.49
CA ALA A 41 17.99 -3.24 18.84
C ALA A 41 17.36 -2.84 20.19
N GLY A 42 16.51 -3.69 20.80
CA GLY A 42 16.03 -3.48 22.17
C GLY A 42 15.12 -2.25 22.37
N VAL A 43 14.45 -1.80 21.31
CA VAL A 43 13.63 -0.57 21.27
C VAL A 43 12.22 -0.72 21.86
N GLU A 44 11.95 -1.80 22.61
CA GLU A 44 10.63 -2.12 23.16
C GLU A 44 10.07 -1.03 24.10
N SER A 45 10.94 -0.23 24.68
CA SER A 45 10.59 0.86 25.62
C SER A 45 10.61 2.26 24.99
N GLU A 46 11.00 2.37 23.71
CA GLU A 46 11.05 3.66 23.02
C GLU A 46 9.68 4.06 22.49
N GLU A 47 9.30 5.32 22.71
CA GLU A 47 8.07 5.86 22.12
C GLU A 47 8.26 6.11 20.62
N ILE A 48 7.32 5.63 19.81
CA ILE A 48 7.31 5.90 18.37
C ILE A 48 7.05 7.39 18.17
N THR A 49 8.06 8.13 17.71
CA THR A 49 7.92 9.55 17.38
C THR A 49 7.00 9.71 16.17
N MET A 50 5.79 10.19 16.39
CA MET A 50 4.91 10.61 15.29
C MET A 50 5.27 12.02 14.84
N GLN A 51 5.19 12.28 13.53
CA GLN A 51 5.37 13.63 13.02
C GLN A 51 4.18 14.50 13.45
N GLU A 52 4.42 15.42 14.38
CA GLU A 52 3.40 16.40 14.78
C GLU A 52 3.28 17.51 13.73
N ILE A 53 2.04 17.84 13.38
CA ILE A 53 1.73 18.98 12.52
C ILE A 53 1.06 20.03 13.39
N PRO A 54 1.63 21.25 13.51
CA PRO A 54 1.01 22.30 14.32
C PRO A 54 -0.30 22.73 13.66
N ILE A 55 -1.28 23.11 14.48
CA ILE A 55 -2.62 23.56 14.02
C ILE A 55 -2.50 24.74 13.03
N THR A 56 -1.45 25.55 13.15
CA THR A 56 -1.15 26.66 12.24
C THR A 56 -0.88 26.22 10.80
N ASN A 57 -0.51 24.96 10.57
CA ASN A 57 -0.18 24.39 9.26
C ASN A 57 -1.35 23.63 8.62
N LEU A 58 -2.57 23.74 9.15
CA LEU A 58 -3.75 23.14 8.53
C LEU A 58 -4.13 23.85 7.21
N ARG A 59 -4.65 23.07 6.26
CA ARG A 59 -5.16 23.58 4.98
C ARG A 59 -6.32 24.56 5.22
N LYS A 60 -6.25 25.73 4.59
CA LYS A 60 -7.36 26.70 4.60
C LYS A 60 -8.55 26.18 3.79
N ASP A 61 -9.76 26.46 4.27
CA ASP A 61 -10.98 26.12 3.54
C ASP A 61 -11.23 27.10 2.38
N LYS A 62 -10.52 26.86 1.28
CA LYS A 62 -10.64 27.64 0.03
C LYS A 62 -10.79 26.69 -1.13
N HIS A 63 -11.77 26.96 -1.99
CA HIS A 63 -11.95 26.24 -3.24
C HIS A 63 -10.77 26.52 -4.19
N ILE A 64 -10.19 25.44 -4.73
CA ILE A 64 -9.17 25.49 -5.77
C ILE A 64 -9.76 24.76 -6.98
N PRO A 65 -10.07 25.45 -8.09
CA PRO A 65 -10.69 24.82 -9.25
C PRO A 65 -9.71 23.85 -9.92
N PHE A 66 -10.18 22.65 -10.24
CA PHE A 66 -9.43 21.69 -11.04
C PHE A 66 -9.76 21.89 -12.53
N ASN A 67 -8.80 22.43 -13.29
CA ASN A 67 -9.01 22.84 -14.68
C ASN A 67 -8.57 21.79 -15.72
N GLU A 68 -8.03 20.66 -15.28
CA GLU A 68 -7.56 19.62 -16.20
C GLU A 68 -8.69 18.65 -16.57
N LYS A 69 -8.54 18.01 -17.73
CA LYS A 69 -9.46 16.96 -18.17
C LYS A 69 -9.01 15.61 -17.63
N LEU A 70 -9.42 15.31 -16.40
CA LEU A 70 -9.09 14.05 -15.71
C LEU A 70 -9.39 12.81 -16.57
N ILE A 71 -10.53 12.82 -17.27
CA ILE A 71 -11.04 11.68 -18.04
C ILE A 71 -10.12 11.32 -19.21
N GLU A 72 -9.46 12.29 -19.82
CA GLU A 72 -8.51 12.06 -20.93
C GLU A 72 -7.27 11.28 -20.48
N LYS A 73 -6.99 11.25 -19.16
CA LYS A 73 -5.87 10.49 -18.57
C LYS A 73 -6.25 9.05 -18.20
N LEU A 74 -7.53 8.66 -18.34
CA LEU A 74 -8.01 7.35 -17.92
C LEU A 74 -8.03 6.35 -19.08
N LYS A 75 -7.57 5.11 -18.81
CA LYS A 75 -7.52 4.04 -19.82
C LYS A 75 -8.91 3.61 -20.32
N ASN A 76 -9.90 3.55 -19.42
CA ASN A 76 -11.25 3.08 -19.72
C ASN A 76 -12.29 4.06 -19.18
N TYR A 77 -13.01 4.73 -20.08
CA TYR A 77 -14.09 5.65 -19.73
C TYR A 77 -15.27 5.55 -20.70
N LYS A 78 -16.43 6.03 -20.28
CA LYS A 78 -17.63 6.18 -21.11
C LYS A 78 -18.32 7.49 -20.76
N GLY A 79 -18.29 8.46 -21.67
CA GLY A 79 -18.79 9.80 -21.40
C GLY A 79 -18.04 10.43 -20.22
N THR A 80 -18.76 10.78 -19.15
CA THR A 80 -18.21 11.39 -17.94
C THR A 80 -17.83 10.39 -16.84
N TYR A 81 -17.90 9.08 -17.11
CA TYR A 81 -17.73 8.03 -16.10
C TYR A 81 -16.53 7.13 -16.36
N VAL A 82 -15.91 6.66 -15.28
CA VAL A 82 -14.89 5.60 -15.31
C VAL A 82 -15.58 4.27 -15.59
N ARG A 83 -15.06 3.49 -16.55
CA ARG A 83 -15.61 2.18 -16.90
C ARG A 83 -14.79 1.09 -16.22
N ALA A 84 -15.43 0.34 -15.34
CA ALA A 84 -14.86 -0.83 -14.67
C ALA A 84 -15.85 -2.02 -14.72
N PRO A 85 -15.39 -3.27 -14.53
CA PRO A 85 -16.27 -4.40 -14.29
C PRO A 85 -17.22 -4.12 -13.12
N LYS A 86 -18.45 -4.63 -13.21
CA LYS A 86 -19.42 -4.49 -12.11
C LYS A 86 -18.84 -5.19 -10.88
N MET A 87 -18.87 -4.50 -9.74
CA MET A 87 -18.55 -5.15 -8.46
C MET A 87 -19.63 -6.19 -8.18
N SER A 88 -19.21 -7.45 -8.07
CA SER A 88 -20.04 -8.59 -7.67
C SER A 88 -20.03 -8.74 -6.16
#